data_AF-A0A822YZ39-F1
#
_entry.id   AF-A0A822YZ39-F1
#
_cell.length_a   1.000
_cell.length_b   1.000
_cell.length_c   1.000
_cell.angle_alpha   90.00
_cell.angle_beta   90.00
_cell.angle_gamma   90.00
#
_symmetry.space_group_name_H-M   'P 1'
#
loop_
_entity.id
_entity.type
_entity.pdbx_description
1 polymer ?
#
loop_
_entity_poly.entity_id
_entity_poly.type
_entity_poly.pdbx_seq_one_letter_code
_entity_poly.pdbx_strand_id
1 'polypeptide(L)' 'MRFNPIASSFGSIYVMDNPFTTTPNINSTLMGRAQGLYAMSSQQSKFRLLMTLVYVFVS' A
#
# COMPACT_ATOMS: atom_id res chain seq x y z
N MET A 1 -24.20 18.90 1.61
CA MET A 1 -22.83 18.50 1.21
C MET A 1 -22.87 17.07 0.70
N ARG A 2 -22.23 16.75 -0.44
CA ARG A 2 -22.11 15.36 -0.92
C ARG A 2 -20.96 14.68 -0.18
N PHE A 3 -21.22 13.52 0.42
CA PHE A 3 -20.18 12.69 1.05
C PHE A 3 -19.19 12.18 -0.01
N ASN A 4 -17.90 12.35 0.23
CA ASN A 4 -16.84 11.81 -0.62
C ASN A 4 -15.92 10.94 0.25
N PRO A 5 -16.04 9.59 0.21
CA PRO A 5 -15.28 8.70 1.07
C PRO A 5 -13.76 8.78 0.85
N ILE A 6 -13.32 9.08 -0.38
CA ILE A 6 -11.89 9.24 -0.70
C ILE A 6 -11.36 10.53 -0.07
N ALA A 7 -12.11 11.63 -0.15
CA ALA A 7 -11.73 12.87 0.52
C ALA A 7 -11.76 12.73 2.05
N SER A 8 -12.75 12.03 2.61
CA SER A 8 -12.87 11.78 4.05
C SER A 8 -11.73 10.94 4.62
N SER A 9 -11.03 10.17 3.78
CA SER A 9 -9.88 9.36 4.19
C SER A 9 -8.54 10.05 3.94
N PHE A 10 -8.54 11.28 3.40
CA PHE A 10 -7.30 12.04 3.18
C PHE A 10 -6.50 12.17 4.48
N GLY A 11 -5.20 11.86 4.40
CA GLY A 11 -4.29 11.91 5.54
C GLY A 11 -4.27 10.64 6.39
N SER A 12 -5.15 9.66 6.17
CA SER A 12 -5.06 8.34 6.82
C SER A 12 -3.77 7.63 6.42
N ILE A 13 -3.06 7.08 7.41
CA ILE A 13 -1.80 6.34 7.25
C ILE A 13 -2.02 4.90 7.69
N TYR A 14 -1.50 3.96 6.91
CA TYR A 14 -1.56 2.53 7.18
C TYR A 14 -0.16 1.94 7.14
N VAL A 15 0.15 1.06 8.10
CA VAL A 15 1.39 0.27 8.13
C VAL A 15 1.13 -1.05 7.41
N MET A 16 2.07 -1.48 6.57
CA MET A 16 1.96 -2.71 5.79
C MET A 16 3.21 -3.58 5.93
N ASP A 17 2.98 -4.89 5.82
CA ASP A 17 4.01 -5.93 5.74
C ASP A 17 3.51 -7.01 4.76
N ASN A 18 3.78 -6.80 3.47
CA ASN A 18 3.21 -7.61 2.39
C ASN A 18 4.29 -8.51 1.76
N PRO A 19 4.02 -9.81 1.52
CA PRO A 19 4.93 -10.67 0.78
C PRO A 19 4.96 -10.30 -0.71
N PHE A 20 6.12 -10.43 -1.34
CA PHE A 20 6.24 -10.48 -2.80
C PHE A 20 6.97 -11.76 -3.23
N THR A 21 6.45 -12.39 -4.28
CA THR A 21 6.80 -13.73 -4.72
C THR A 21 7.39 -13.71 -6.12
N THR A 22 8.07 -14.79 -6.53
CA THR A 22 8.71 -14.92 -7.85
C THR A 22 7.74 -14.81 -9.02
N THR A 23 6.46 -15.15 -8.78
CA THR A 23 5.38 -15.05 -9.76
C THR A 23 4.16 -14.38 -9.13
N PRO A 24 3.12 -14.00 -9.91
CA PRO A 24 1.87 -13.47 -9.36
C PRO A 24 1.09 -14.45 -8.46
N ASN A 25 1.43 -15.75 -8.46
CA ASN A 25 0.83 -16.72 -7.55
C ASN A 25 1.38 -16.53 -6.13
N ILE A 26 0.50 -16.23 -5.17
CA ILE A 26 0.86 -16.00 -3.76
C ILE A 26 1.51 -17.22 -3.09
N ASN A 27 1.27 -18.42 -3.61
CA ASN A 27 1.86 -19.67 -3.12
C ASN A 27 3.21 -20.00 -3.79
N SER A 28 3.69 -19.17 -4.72
CA SER A 28 5.01 -19.34 -5.32
C SER A 28 6.12 -18.92 -4.36
N THR A 29 7.37 -19.22 -4.72
CA THR A 29 8.54 -18.92 -3.90
C THR A 29 8.54 -17.47 -3.42
N LEU A 30 8.66 -17.30 -2.11
CA LEU A 30 8.79 -16.00 -1.47
C LEU A 30 10.14 -15.37 -1.85
N MET A 31 10.11 -14.18 -2.45
CA MET A 31 11.32 -13.39 -2.73
C MET A 31 11.67 -12.45 -1.58
N GLY A 32 10.66 -11.97 -0.85
CA GLY A 32 10.86 -11.01 0.22
C GLY A 32 9.56 -10.38 0.70
N ARG A 33 9.69 -9.29 1.47
CA ARG A 33 8.57 -8.53 2.01
C ARG A 33 8.74 -7.03 1.78
N ALA A 34 7.66 -6.36 1.41
CA ALA A 34 7.57 -4.91 1.35
C ALA A 34 6.99 -4.39 2.67
N GLN A 35 7.83 -3.69 3.44
CA GLN A 35 7.52 -3.20 4.78
C GLN A 35 7.54 -1.68 4.78
N GLY A 36 6.56 -1.05 5.41
CA GLY A 36 6.53 0.42 5.48
C GLY A 36 5.12 0.93 5.65
N LEU A 37 4.85 2.09 5.05
CA LEU A 37 3.57 2.76 5.17
C LEU A 37 3.05 3.26 3.83
N TYR A 38 1.74 3.40 3.75
CA TYR A 38 1.07 4.15 2.71
C TYR A 38 0.07 5.14 3.31
N ALA A 39 -0.10 6.28 2.64
CA ALA A 39 -1.00 7.33 3.06
C ALA A 39 -2.01 7.67 1.96
N MET A 40 -3.26 7.91 2.34
CA MET A 40 -4.31 8.43 1.47
C MET A 40 -3.98 9.88 1.09
N SER A 41 -3.55 10.11 -0.15
CA SER A 41 -2.90 11.37 -0.56
C SER A 41 -3.77 12.26 -1.46
N SER A 42 -5.08 11.96 -1.59
CA SER A 42 -6.01 12.75 -2.41
C SER A 42 -7.15 13.34 -1.60
N GLN A 43 -7.34 14.66 -1.71
CA GLN A 43 -8.52 15.38 -1.20
C GLN A 43 -9.69 15.38 -2.18
N GLN A 44 -9.48 14.87 -3.40
CA GLN A 44 -10.47 14.84 -4.47
C GLN A 44 -11.06 13.43 -4.60
N SER A 45 -12.00 13.25 -5.54
CA SER A 45 -12.64 11.95 -5.81
C SER A 45 -11.70 10.90 -6.43
N LYS A 46 -10.47 11.25 -6.82
CA LYS A 46 -9.51 10.29 -7.39
C LYS A 46 -8.72 9.62 -6.26
N PHE A 47 -8.75 8.29 -6.20
CA PHE A 47 -7.97 7.51 -5.24
C PHE A 47 -6.46 7.64 -5.55
N ARG A 48 -5.66 7.99 -4.54
CA ARG A 48 -4.19 8.09 -4.63
C ARG A 48 -3.56 7.67 -3.31
N LEU A 49 -2.43 6.97 -3.42
CA LEU A 49 -1.59 6.58 -2.29
C LEU A 49 -0.20 7.18 -2.45
N LEU A 50 0.37 7.70 -1.36
CA LEU A 50 1.80 7.95 -1.24
C LEU A 50 2.40 6.79 -0.44
N MET A 51 3.47 6.18 -0.93
CA MET A 51 4.08 4.99 -0.30
C MET A 51 5.54 5.25 0.06
N THR A 52 5.93 4.79 1.26
CA THR A 52 7.33 4.76 1.71
C THR A 52 7.61 3.35 2.20
N LEU A 53 8.38 2.60 1.41
CA LEU A 53 8.57 1.16 1.56
C LEU A 53 10.05 0.80 1.61
N VAL A 54 10.35 -0.22 2.43
CA VAL A 54 11.61 -0.97 2.45
C VAL A 54 11.32 -2.35 1.88
N TYR A 55 12.11 -2.77 0.91
CA TYR A 55 12.05 -4.12 0.34
C TYR A 55 13.11 -5.00 1.00
N VAL A 56 12.65 -5.97 1.77
CA VAL A 56 13.50 -6.93 2.50
C VAL A 56 13.54 -8.23 1.70
N PHE A 57 14.66 -8.48 1.02
CA PHE A 57 14.88 -9.70 0.23
C PHE A 57 15.37 -10.84 1.14
N VAL A 58 14.89 -12.06 0.88
CA VAL A 58 15.23 -13.26 1.67
C VAL A 58 15.76 -14.42 0.84
N SER A 59 15.80 -14.26 -0.49
CA SER A 59 16.30 -15.23 -1.47
C SER A 59 17.17 -14.55 -2.52
#